data_AF-A0A1G3Y259-F1
#
_entry.id   AF-A0A1G3Y259-F1
#
_cell.length_a   1.000
_cell.length_b   1.000
_cell.length_c   1.000
_cell.angle_alpha   90.00
_cell.angle_beta   90.00
_cell.angle_gamma   90.00
#
_symmetry.space_group_name_H-M   'P 1'
#
loop_
_entity.id
_entity.type
_entity.pdbx_description
1 polymer ?
#
loop_
_entity_poly.entity_id
_entity_poly.type
_entity_poly.pdbx_seq_one_letter_code
_entity_poly.pdbx_strand_id
1 'polypeptide(L)' 'MPQKTIEEVLKESNSKLLSMPGVVGTAQSLCDSKPCIRVYVIQISAELTRQIPDMIDEYPVVIEEVGEIHTLPENQDK' A
#
# COMPACT_ATOMS: atom_id res chain seq x y z
N MET A 1 -7.26 25.71 -4.64
CA MET A 1 -6.88 24.56 -5.49
C MET A 1 -7.60 23.36 -4.90
N PRO A 2 -8.32 22.53 -5.67
CA PRO A 2 -8.90 21.32 -5.09
C PRO A 2 -7.76 20.43 -4.62
N GLN A 3 -7.73 20.12 -3.34
CA GLN A 3 -6.82 19.13 -2.77
C GLN A 3 -7.15 17.80 -3.47
N LYS A 4 -6.13 17.13 -4.05
CA LYS A 4 -6.35 15.82 -4.68
C LYS A 4 -6.95 14.87 -3.66
N THR A 5 -7.96 14.12 -4.09
CA THR A 5 -8.54 13.08 -3.23
C THR A 5 -7.53 11.96 -3.00
N ILE A 6 -7.63 11.27 -1.87
CA ILE A 6 -6.76 10.11 -1.60
C ILE A 6 -6.82 9.05 -2.71
N GLU A 7 -7.98 8.91 -3.37
CA GLU A 7 -8.15 8.00 -4.51
C GLU A 7 -7.28 8.42 -5.71
N GLU A 8 -7.26 9.71 -6.05
CA GLU A 8 -6.40 10.24 -7.12
C GLU A 8 -4.92 10.09 -6.79
N VAL A 9 -4.54 10.42 -5.56
CA VAL A 9 -3.16 10.29 -5.06
C VAL A 9 -2.71 8.83 -5.11
N LEU A 10 -3.56 7.91 -4.65
CA LEU A 10 -3.30 6.48 -4.70
C LEU A 10 -3.16 6.01 -6.14
N LYS A 11 -4.06 6.40 -7.04
CA LYS A 11 -4.04 5.98 -8.45
C LYS A 11 -2.77 6.42 -9.17
N GLU A 12 -2.32 7.66 -8.95
CA GLU A 12 -1.09 8.19 -9.54
C GLU A 12 0.16 7.51 -8.95
N SER A 13 0.17 7.23 -7.65
CA SER A 13 1.32 6.66 -6.95
C SER A 13 1.38 5.13 -6.99
N ASN A 14 0.26 4.45 -7.24
CA ASN A 14 0.11 3.00 -7.14
C ASN A 14 1.09 2.25 -8.04
N SER A 15 1.26 2.69 -9.30
CA SER A 15 2.20 2.04 -10.23
C SER A 15 3.65 2.13 -9.74
N LYS A 16 4.03 3.27 -9.14
CA LYS A 16 5.37 3.47 -8.58
C LYS A 16 5.61 2.59 -7.35
N LEU A 17 4.62 2.48 -6.46
CA LEU A 17 4.68 1.65 -5.27
C LEU A 17 4.72 0.16 -5.61
N LEU A 18 3.88 -0.30 -6.52
CA LEU A 18 3.87 -1.70 -7.00
C LEU A 18 5.15 -2.08 -7.77
N SER A 19 5.88 -1.09 -8.30
CA SER A 19 7.17 -1.35 -8.95
C SER A 19 8.31 -1.57 -7.94
N MET A 20 8.10 -1.30 -6.65
CA MET A 20 9.11 -1.49 -5.62
C MET A 20 9.21 -2.99 -5.24
N PRO A 21 10.43 -3.54 -5.16
CA PRO A 21 10.62 -4.94 -4.80
C PRO A 21 10.12 -5.22 -3.37
N GLY A 22 9.20 -6.18 -3.24
CA GLY A 22 8.61 -6.56 -1.95
C GLY A 22 7.25 -5.92 -1.66
N VAL A 23 6.81 -4.93 -2.45
CA VAL A 23 5.43 -4.42 -2.40
C VAL A 23 4.51 -5.36 -3.17
N VAL A 24 3.45 -5.82 -2.52
CA VAL A 24 2.43 -6.72 -3.11
C VAL A 24 1.10 -6.02 -3.38
N GLY A 25 0.86 -4.89 -2.72
CA GLY A 25 -0.39 -4.16 -2.87
C GLY A 25 -0.35 -2.78 -2.25
N THR A 26 -1.28 -1.94 -2.67
CA THR A 26 -1.57 -0.67 -2.00
C THR A 26 -3.08 -0.49 -1.87
N ALA A 27 -3.52 0.19 -0.82
CA ALA A 27 -4.93 0.48 -0.57
C ALA A 27 -5.11 1.81 0.13
N GLN A 28 -6.29 2.41 -0.01
CA GLN A 28 -6.73 3.48 0.87
C GLN A 28 -7.31 2.89 2.16
N SER A 29 -7.01 3.50 3.29
CA SER A 29 -7.49 3.09 4.60
C SER A 29 -7.71 4.31 5.50
N LEU A 30 -8.21 4.08 6.71
CA LEU A 30 -8.30 5.08 7.75
C LEU A 30 -7.29 4.75 8.85
N CYS A 31 -6.29 5.62 9.02
CA CYS A 31 -5.32 5.56 10.10
C CYS A 31 -5.74 6.60 11.15
N ASP A 32 -6.10 6.16 12.36
CA ASP A 32 -6.60 7.04 13.43
C ASP A 32 -7.74 7.97 12.95
N SER A 33 -8.70 7.38 12.23
CA SER A 33 -9.85 8.08 11.61
C SER A 33 -9.50 9.11 10.53
N LYS A 34 -8.25 9.16 10.06
CA LYS A 34 -7.80 10.00 8.94
C LYS A 34 -7.50 9.17 7.70
N PRO A 35 -7.80 9.67 6.49
CA PRO A 35 -7.45 8.99 5.25
C PRO A 35 -5.93 8.79 5.15
N CYS A 36 -5.52 7.56 4.89
CA CYS A 36 -4.13 7.15 4.77
C CYS A 36 -3.94 6.09 3.69
N ILE A 37 -2.72 6.02 3.15
CA ILE A 37 -2.34 5.03 2.15
C ILE A 37 -1.68 3.86 2.87
N ARG A 38 -2.23 2.67 2.73
CA ARG A 38 -1.67 1.44 3.28
C ARG A 38 -0.93 0.69 2.19
N VAL A 39 0.35 0.40 2.42
CA VAL A 39 1.21 -0.35 1.50
C VAL A 39 1.44 -1.74 2.09
N TYR A 40 1.04 -2.77 1.35
CA TYR A 40 1.20 -4.14 1.75
C TYR A 40 2.50 -4.69 1.18
N VAL A 41 3.33 -5.27 2.05
CA VAL A 41 4.63 -5.86 1.69
C VAL A 41 4.71 -7.31 2.16
N ILE A 42 5.54 -8.11 1.47
CA ILE A 42 5.81 -9.50 1.88
C ILE A 42 6.52 -9.52 3.23
N GLN A 43 7.49 -8.62 3.40
CA GLN A 43 8.27 -8.48 4.63
C GLN A 43 8.67 -7.02 4.80
N ILE A 44 8.52 -6.46 6.01
CA ILE A 44 9.03 -5.13 6.32
C ILE A 44 10.55 -5.21 6.41
N SER A 45 11.23 -4.60 5.44
CA SER A 45 12.69 -4.44 5.46
C SER A 45 13.07 -2.97 5.68
N ALA A 46 14.24 -2.75 6.28
CA ALA A 46 14.79 -1.40 6.47
C ALA A 46 15.04 -0.67 5.14
N GLU A 47 15.22 -1.42 4.05
CA GLU A 47 15.36 -0.86 2.71
C GLU A 47 14.01 -0.34 2.19
N LEU A 48 12.93 -1.12 2.36
CA LEU A 48 11.58 -0.71 1.96
C LEU A 48 11.10 0.52 2.74
N THR A 49 11.32 0.57 4.05
CA THR A 49 10.96 1.73 4.88
C THR A 49 11.75 3.00 4.52
N ARG A 50 12.94 2.86 3.91
CA ARG A 50 13.72 4.01 3.41
C ARG A 50 13.30 4.46 2.01
N GLN A 51 12.79 3.53 1.19
CA GLN A 51 12.37 3.82 -0.18
C GLN A 51 10.94 4.34 -0.26
N ILE A 52 10.06 3.82 0.59
CA ILE A 52 8.66 4.23 0.68
C ILE A 52 8.60 5.52 1.51
N PRO A 53 8.08 6.61 0.97
CA PRO A 53 7.92 7.85 1.73
C PRO A 53 6.83 7.69 2.79
N ASP A 54 7.03 8.28 3.96
CA ASP A 54 6.04 8.28 5.05
C ASP A 54 4.79 9.13 4.74
N MET A 55 4.86 9.97 3.71
CA MET A 55 3.76 10.83 3.25
C MET A 55 3.76 10.96 1.72
N ILE A 56 2.58 10.93 1.10
CA ILE A 56 2.36 11.18 -0.33
C ILE A 56 1.21 12.19 -0.44
N ASP A 57 1.48 13.34 -1.07
CA ASP A 57 0.49 14.42 -1.26
C ASP A 57 -0.33 14.72 0.01
N GLU A 58 0.35 14.84 1.16
CA GLU A 58 -0.22 15.12 2.49
C GLU A 58 -0.99 13.95 3.15
N TYR A 59 -1.07 12.79 2.51
CA TYR A 59 -1.63 11.58 3.11
C TYR A 59 -0.53 10.73 3.75
N PRO A 60 -0.69 10.31 5.02
CA PRO A 60 0.27 9.43 5.67
C PRO A 60 0.27 8.06 5.01
N VAL A 61 1.46 7.48 4.90
CA VAL A 61 1.68 6.14 4.37
C VAL A 61 2.00 5.20 5.53
N VAL A 62 1.32 4.07 5.59
CA VAL A 62 1.58 3.02 6.58
C VAL A 62 1.92 1.73 5.85
N ILE A 63 3.03 1.13 6.24
CA ILE A 63 3.50 -0.15 5.69
C ILE A 63 2.97 -1.27 6.58
N GLU A 64 2.33 -2.27 5.97
CA GLU A 64 1.86 -3.48 6.65
C GLU A 64 2.48 -4.71 6.02
N GLU A 65 3.07 -5.56 6.87
CA GLU A 65 3.54 -6.87 6.48
C GLU A 65 2.36 -7.84 6.41
N VAL A 66 2.12 -8.41 5.23
CA VAL A 66 1.06 -9.40 5.00
C VAL A 66 1.59 -10.79 4.69
N GLY A 67 2.91 -10.94 4.55
CA GLY A 67 3.53 -12.20 4.14
C GLY A 67 3.35 -12.48 2.64
N GLU A 68 3.66 -13.71 2.23
CA GLU A 68 3.45 -14.15 0.85
C GLU A 68 1.95 -14.27 0.53
N ILE A 69 1.50 -13.57 -0.51
CA ILE A 69 0.14 -13.72 -1.03
C ILE A 69 0.13 -14.91 -1.98
N HIS A 70 -0.59 -15.97 -1.59
CA HIS A 70 -0.82 -17.13 -2.44
C HIS A 70 -2.25 -17.10 -3.02
N THR A 71 -2.41 -17.58 -4.24
CA THR A 71 -3.73 -17.92 -4.77
C THR A 71 -4.36 -19.00 -3.90
N LEU A 72 -5.62 -18.81 -3.50
CA LEU A 72 -6.37 -19.89 -2.84
C LEU A 72 -6.42 -21.10 -3.79
N PRO A 73 -6.15 -22.33 -3.30
CA PRO A 73 -6.29 -23.51 -4.13
C PRO A 73 -7.75 -23.64 -4.57
N GLU A 74 -7.95 -23.63 -5.88
CA GLU A 74 -9.23 -23.90 -6.53
C GLU A 74 -9.59 -25.37 -6.23
N ASN A 75 -10.40 -25.63 -5.18
CA ASN A 75 -11.22 -26.84 -4.96
C ASN A 75 -11.84 -26.86 -3.54
N GLN A 76 -12.84 -26.02 -3.28
CA GLN A 76 -13.78 -26.23 -2.18
C GLN A 76 -15.24 -26.24 -2.66
N ASP A 77 -15.52 -27.07 -3.65
CA ASP A 77 -16.86 -27.58 -3.91
C ASP A 77 -16.75 -29.11 -4.02
N LYS A 78 -17.00 -29.81 -2.91
CA LYS A 78 -17.25 -31.25 -2.90
C LYS A 78 -18.44 -31.55 -2.01
#